data_AF-A0A8J3NJC9-F1
#
_entry.id   AF-A0A8J3NJC9-F1
#
_cell.length_a   1.000
_cell.length_b   1.000
_cell.length_c   1.000
_cell.angle_alpha   90.00
_cell.angle_beta   90.00
_cell.angle_gamma   90.00
#
_symmetry.space_group_name_H-M   'P 1'
#
loop_
_entity.id
_entity.type
_entity.pdbx_description
1 polymer ?
#
loop_
_entity_poly.entity_id
_entity_poly.type
_entity_poly.pdbx_seq_one_letter_code
_entity_poly.pdbx_strand_id
1 'polypeptide(L)'
;MPLNSGQPDATTPGLFPIPPGPAREKLRQKYRALTDAVQRVWIATVRSDVELHPGHFHLDCEQVVNDTAAALAAARTIDTLFVELLSGPDRARYVQMWTDDPDGRVVRGVVLVRNAEIHAHTPIEMGSPRLVSGFGKDGWRVFPQWHEYGDLPPEIQKGGAQDKTAPGAHDRYRDSVGGRLVIETLMAVVRFFDRCDPSLTRRADDGDIEGFPLVAFIEHEYECRHPYWPTWAEFNEQLLDRWTIMAPTGRGRQIRRAVRADGTTLLVGWTDLGFHNQSFLDSAEQVAWDVAGGFPYTAATKAGEILQVTVDAEILMLGDMPLAEVELADTATAGADLVTERSDSDLVSWWKSQLGNAFRYRDHRRPAA
;
A
#
# COMPACT_ATOMS: atom_id res chain seq x y z
N MET A 1 -18.06 0.57 21.68
CA MET A 1 -16.58 0.64 21.61
C MET A 1 -16.20 2.10 21.34
N PRO A 2 -15.01 2.59 21.69
CA PRO A 2 -14.59 3.91 21.21
C PRO A 2 -14.52 3.90 19.68
N LEU A 3 -14.90 5.00 19.03
CA LEU A 3 -14.75 5.16 17.58
C LEU A 3 -13.28 5.08 17.16
N ASN A 4 -13.04 4.80 15.88
CA ASN A 4 -11.72 4.85 15.30
C ASN A 4 -11.10 6.25 15.44
N SER A 5 -9.77 6.32 15.56
CA SER A 5 -9.06 7.60 15.67
C SER A 5 -9.40 8.52 14.49
N GLY A 6 -9.84 9.75 14.80
CA GLY A 6 -10.21 10.75 13.80
C GLY A 6 -11.60 10.60 13.19
N GLN A 7 -12.37 9.57 13.54
CA GLN A 7 -13.74 9.39 13.08
C GLN A 7 -14.71 10.30 13.86
N PRO A 8 -15.51 11.13 13.18
CA PRO A 8 -16.53 11.94 13.83
C PRO A 8 -17.76 11.10 14.22
N ASP A 9 -18.33 11.38 15.38
CA ASP A 9 -19.67 10.90 15.73
C ASP A 9 -20.73 11.49 14.78
N ALA A 10 -21.86 10.79 14.59
CA ALA A 10 -22.98 11.30 13.78
C ALA A 10 -23.57 12.64 14.26
N THR A 11 -23.36 12.99 15.53
CA THR A 11 -23.81 14.26 16.12
C THR A 11 -22.75 15.36 16.04
N THR A 12 -21.53 15.03 15.62
CA THR A 12 -20.45 16.01 15.44
C THR A 12 -20.83 16.97 14.32
N PRO A 13 -20.73 18.29 14.53
CA PRO A 13 -20.90 19.26 13.45
C PRO A 13 -19.90 18.95 12.32
N GLY A 14 -20.43 18.57 11.14
CA GLY A 14 -19.60 18.34 9.96
C GLY A 14 -18.95 19.63 9.45
N LEU A 15 -18.00 19.48 8.54
CA LEU A 15 -17.37 20.63 7.89
C LEU A 15 -18.35 21.43 7.02
N PHE A 16 -19.38 20.78 6.47
CA PHE A 16 -20.37 21.36 5.58
C PHE A 16 -21.76 20.76 5.83
N PRO A 17 -22.38 21.08 6.98
CA PRO A 17 -23.66 20.50 7.35
C PRO A 17 -24.74 20.88 6.34
N ILE A 18 -25.42 19.89 5.76
CA ILE A 18 -26.48 20.12 4.78
C ILE A 18 -27.81 20.35 5.51
N PRO A 19 -28.55 21.43 5.25
CA PRO A 19 -29.83 21.67 5.92
C PRO A 19 -30.86 20.55 5.69
N PRO A 20 -31.79 20.29 6.64
CA PRO A 20 -32.90 19.36 6.45
C PRO A 20 -33.74 19.66 5.20
N GLY A 21 -34.08 18.62 4.42
CA GLY A 21 -34.94 18.76 3.25
C GLY A 21 -34.87 17.56 2.28
N PRO A 22 -35.66 17.55 1.20
CA PRO A 22 -35.69 16.44 0.24
C PRO A 22 -34.32 16.15 -0.41
N ALA A 23 -33.53 17.18 -0.69
CA ALA A 23 -32.20 17.03 -1.26
C ALA A 23 -31.21 16.38 -0.28
N ARG A 24 -31.38 16.63 1.03
CA ARG A 24 -30.61 15.97 2.09
C ARG A 24 -30.92 14.47 2.14
N GLU A 25 -32.19 14.09 2.02
CA GLU A 25 -32.56 12.66 1.99
C GLU A 25 -31.99 11.96 0.75
N LYS A 26 -32.01 12.63 -0.41
CA LYS A 26 -31.32 12.15 -1.62
C LYS A 26 -29.83 11.94 -1.37
N LEU A 27 -29.17 12.87 -0.68
CA LEU A 27 -27.76 12.71 -0.28
C LEU A 27 -27.57 11.48 0.63
N ARG A 28 -28.40 11.29 1.67
CA ARG A 28 -28.33 10.11 2.56
C ARG A 28 -28.47 8.80 1.78
N GLN A 29 -29.39 8.75 0.81
CA GLN A 29 -29.52 7.59 -0.07
C GLN A 29 -28.25 7.35 -0.89
N LYS A 30 -27.58 8.40 -1.37
CA LYS A 30 -26.34 8.27 -2.13
C LYS A 30 -25.14 7.89 -1.27
N TYR A 31 -25.07 8.33 -0.01
CA TYR A 31 -24.07 7.84 0.94
C TYR A 31 -24.20 6.33 1.15
N ARG A 32 -25.42 5.82 1.37
CA ARG A 32 -25.68 4.37 1.45
C ARG A 32 -25.27 3.65 0.17
N ALA A 33 -25.66 4.18 -1.00
CA ALA A 33 -25.29 3.59 -2.27
C ALA A 33 -23.76 3.55 -2.48
N LEU A 34 -23.03 4.55 -1.99
CA LEU A 34 -21.57 4.57 -2.01
C LEU A 34 -20.99 3.48 -1.10
N THR A 35 -21.40 3.41 0.17
CA THR A 35 -20.91 2.38 1.11
C THR A 35 -21.21 0.97 0.62
N ASP A 36 -22.41 0.74 0.09
CA ASP A 36 -22.81 -0.55 -0.48
C ASP A 36 -21.97 -0.90 -1.72
N ALA A 37 -21.63 0.09 -2.55
CA ALA A 37 -20.77 -0.12 -3.71
C ALA A 37 -19.33 -0.46 -3.30
N VAL A 38 -18.78 0.20 -2.28
CA VAL A 38 -17.45 -0.13 -1.73
C VAL A 38 -17.41 -1.56 -1.22
N GLN A 39 -18.45 -2.03 -0.55
CA GLN A 39 -18.55 -3.43 -0.12
C GLN A 39 -18.59 -4.40 -1.29
N ARG A 40 -19.31 -4.08 -2.37
CA ARG A 40 -19.33 -4.94 -3.56
C ARG A 40 -17.97 -5.01 -4.24
N VAL A 41 -17.25 -3.90 -4.38
CA VAL A 41 -15.85 -3.90 -4.84
C VAL A 41 -14.97 -4.78 -3.95
N TRP A 42 -15.16 -4.70 -2.63
CA TRP A 42 -14.43 -5.54 -1.68
C TRP A 42 -14.72 -7.04 -1.84
N ILE A 43 -15.97 -7.41 -2.10
CA ILE A 43 -16.34 -8.81 -2.32
C ILE A 43 -15.89 -9.28 -3.71
N ALA A 44 -15.94 -8.42 -4.73
CA ALA A 44 -15.50 -8.74 -6.08
C ALA A 44 -14.02 -9.14 -6.11
N THR A 45 -13.20 -8.58 -5.21
CA THR A 45 -11.76 -8.85 -5.13
C THR A 45 -11.39 -10.24 -4.55
N VAL A 46 -12.36 -11.05 -4.13
CA VAL A 46 -12.16 -12.51 -3.90
C VAL A 46 -12.90 -13.39 -4.92
N ARG A 47 -13.62 -12.78 -5.86
CA ARG A 47 -14.38 -13.46 -6.90
C ARG A 47 -13.76 -13.35 -8.29
N SER A 48 -12.69 -12.55 -8.42
CA SER A 48 -11.91 -12.44 -9.64
C SER A 48 -11.24 -13.77 -9.97
N ASP A 49 -11.36 -14.17 -11.24
CA ASP A 49 -10.63 -15.31 -11.78
C ASP A 49 -9.17 -14.93 -11.99
N VAL A 50 -8.27 -15.87 -11.67
CA VAL A 50 -6.82 -15.67 -11.70
C VAL A 50 -6.18 -16.79 -12.48
N GLU A 51 -5.58 -16.43 -13.62
CA GLU A 51 -4.78 -17.36 -14.42
C GLU A 51 -3.30 -17.12 -14.14
N LEU A 52 -2.61 -18.14 -13.65
CA LEU A 52 -1.17 -18.09 -13.39
C LEU A 52 -0.39 -18.55 -14.61
N HIS A 53 0.58 -17.75 -15.03
CA HIS A 53 1.53 -18.09 -16.08
C HIS A 53 2.98 -18.01 -15.53
N PRO A 54 3.96 -18.67 -16.19
CA PRO A 54 5.36 -18.46 -15.84
C PRO A 54 5.73 -16.97 -15.95
N GLY A 55 6.08 -16.35 -14.83
CA GLY A 55 6.55 -14.96 -14.74
C GLY A 55 5.47 -13.87 -14.71
N HIS A 56 4.18 -14.20 -14.83
CA HIS A 56 3.08 -13.23 -14.75
C HIS A 56 1.75 -13.90 -14.43
N PHE A 57 0.72 -13.11 -14.15
CA PHE A 57 -0.64 -13.62 -13.96
C PHE A 57 -1.63 -12.72 -14.71
N HIS A 58 -2.72 -13.31 -15.17
CA HIS A 58 -3.86 -12.60 -15.73
C HIS A 58 -4.98 -12.56 -14.70
N LEU A 59 -5.62 -11.40 -14.56
CA LEU A 59 -6.73 -11.21 -13.64
C LEU A 59 -7.96 -10.77 -14.41
N ASP A 60 -9.06 -11.47 -14.18
CA ASP A 60 -10.36 -10.95 -14.56
C ASP A 60 -10.85 -9.97 -13.47
N CYS A 61 -10.65 -8.68 -13.74
CA CYS A 61 -11.10 -7.58 -12.91
C CYS A 61 -12.47 -7.02 -13.37
N GLU A 62 -13.21 -7.66 -14.28
CA GLU A 62 -14.45 -7.11 -14.85
C GLU A 62 -15.46 -6.71 -13.75
N GLN A 63 -15.72 -7.61 -12.79
CA GLN A 63 -16.65 -7.32 -11.70
C GLN A 63 -16.15 -6.17 -10.81
N VAL A 64 -14.84 -6.08 -10.57
CA VAL A 64 -14.22 -5.00 -9.79
C VAL A 64 -14.43 -3.66 -10.52
N VAL A 65 -14.19 -3.62 -11.84
CA VAL A 65 -14.39 -2.43 -12.67
C VAL A 65 -15.85 -1.98 -12.62
N ASN A 66 -16.79 -2.91 -12.83
CA ASN A 66 -18.22 -2.64 -12.81
C ASN A 66 -18.72 -2.10 -11.45
N ASP A 67 -18.31 -2.72 -10.34
CA ASP A 67 -18.71 -2.24 -9.00
C ASP A 67 -18.03 -0.91 -8.63
N THR A 68 -16.80 -0.70 -9.12
CA THR A 68 -16.09 0.57 -8.92
C THR A 68 -16.78 1.70 -9.67
N ALA A 69 -17.21 1.48 -10.91
CA ALA A 69 -17.99 2.44 -11.68
C ALA A 69 -19.25 2.90 -10.91
N ALA A 70 -19.96 1.97 -10.27
CA ALA A 70 -21.10 2.29 -9.43
C ALA A 70 -20.73 3.16 -8.22
N ALA A 71 -19.61 2.88 -7.55
CA ALA A 71 -19.10 3.69 -6.44
C ALA A 71 -18.73 5.10 -6.91
N LEU A 72 -18.03 5.23 -8.04
CA LEU A 72 -17.64 6.51 -8.61
C LEU A 72 -18.85 7.35 -9.06
N ALA A 73 -19.88 6.71 -9.61
CA ALA A 73 -21.14 7.38 -9.94
C ALA A 73 -21.85 7.93 -8.70
N ALA A 74 -21.88 7.16 -7.59
CA ALA A 74 -22.43 7.62 -6.32
C ALA A 74 -21.61 8.79 -5.75
N ALA A 75 -20.29 8.66 -5.72
CA ALA A 75 -19.37 9.71 -5.26
C ALA A 75 -19.54 11.01 -6.05
N ARG A 76 -19.59 10.93 -7.39
CA ARG A 76 -19.79 12.12 -8.25
C ARG A 76 -21.14 12.79 -8.00
N THR A 77 -22.18 11.99 -7.73
CA THR A 77 -23.51 12.52 -7.41
C THR A 77 -23.49 13.25 -6.07
N ILE A 78 -22.84 12.69 -5.05
CA ILE A 78 -22.66 13.33 -3.74
C ILE A 78 -21.92 14.65 -3.91
N ASP A 79 -20.76 14.64 -4.57
CA ASP A 79 -19.92 15.82 -4.79
C ASP A 79 -20.68 16.96 -5.49
N THR A 80 -21.45 16.62 -6.53
CA THR A 80 -22.30 17.58 -7.24
C THR A 80 -23.37 18.19 -6.34
N LEU A 81 -24.04 17.35 -5.53
CA LEU A 81 -25.08 17.81 -4.61
C LEU A 81 -24.52 18.70 -3.50
N PHE A 82 -23.30 18.46 -2.98
CA PHE A 82 -22.65 19.39 -2.06
C PHE A 82 -22.45 20.76 -2.70
N VAL A 83 -21.92 20.81 -3.93
CA VAL A 83 -21.72 22.08 -4.64
C VAL A 83 -23.04 22.80 -4.91
N GLU A 84 -24.13 22.07 -5.18
CA GLU A 84 -25.44 22.67 -5.44
C GLU A 84 -26.14 23.18 -4.18
N LEU A 85 -26.01 22.46 -3.07
CA LEU A 85 -26.77 22.73 -1.84
C LEU A 85 -26.10 23.69 -0.87
N LEU A 86 -24.78 23.86 -0.97
CA LEU A 86 -24.04 24.75 -0.09
C LEU A 86 -24.23 26.24 -0.44
N SER A 87 -24.15 27.08 0.59
CA SER A 87 -24.13 28.53 0.46
C SER A 87 -22.91 29.00 -0.35
N GLY A 88 -22.91 30.22 -0.88
CA GLY A 88 -21.78 30.75 -1.66
C GLY A 88 -20.42 30.61 -0.96
N PRO A 89 -20.27 31.06 0.31
CA PRO A 89 -19.04 30.90 1.07
C PRO A 89 -18.67 29.44 1.36
N ASP A 90 -19.64 28.61 1.80
CA ASP A 90 -19.36 27.21 2.14
C ASP A 90 -18.99 26.39 0.91
N ARG A 91 -19.66 26.65 -0.22
CA ARG A 91 -19.35 26.05 -1.51
C ARG A 91 -17.93 26.39 -1.96
N ALA A 92 -17.49 27.64 -1.81
CA ALA A 92 -16.13 28.03 -2.15
C ALA A 92 -15.11 27.28 -1.28
N ARG A 93 -15.38 27.16 0.03
CA ARG A 93 -14.53 26.39 0.95
C ARG A 93 -14.52 24.89 0.63
N TYR A 94 -15.67 24.31 0.29
CA TYR A 94 -15.78 22.91 -0.13
C TYR A 94 -14.98 22.64 -1.41
N VAL A 95 -15.11 23.49 -2.42
CA VAL A 95 -14.34 23.40 -3.67
C VAL A 95 -12.84 23.54 -3.43
N GLN A 96 -12.44 24.41 -2.49
CA GLN A 96 -11.04 24.58 -2.11
C GLN A 96 -10.45 23.30 -1.50
N MET A 97 -11.25 22.49 -0.80
CA MET A 97 -10.79 21.20 -0.27
C MET A 97 -10.39 20.20 -1.35
N TRP A 98 -10.86 20.33 -2.60
CA TRP A 98 -10.34 19.52 -3.71
C TRP A 98 -8.85 19.76 -4.00
N THR A 99 -8.28 20.82 -3.43
CA THR A 99 -6.87 21.17 -3.55
C THR A 99 -6.13 21.04 -2.24
N ASP A 100 -6.72 21.42 -1.12
CA ASP A 100 -5.98 21.49 0.15
C ASP A 100 -6.07 20.21 0.97
N ASP A 101 -7.17 19.46 0.84
CA ASP A 101 -7.40 18.23 1.61
C ASP A 101 -6.94 16.99 0.84
N PRO A 102 -6.13 16.08 1.45
CA PRO A 102 -5.66 14.87 0.78
C PRO A 102 -6.78 13.98 0.23
N ASP A 103 -7.87 13.80 0.97
CA ASP A 103 -9.00 12.98 0.49
C ASP A 103 -9.85 13.76 -0.52
N GLY A 104 -9.94 15.09 -0.37
CA GLY A 104 -10.59 15.97 -1.36
C GLY A 104 -9.90 15.91 -2.72
N ARG A 105 -8.58 15.79 -2.75
CA ARG A 105 -7.81 15.53 -3.98
C ARG A 105 -8.18 14.18 -4.58
N VAL A 106 -8.34 13.14 -3.78
CA VAL A 106 -8.82 11.82 -4.25
C VAL A 106 -10.19 11.93 -4.90
N VAL A 107 -11.17 12.54 -4.21
CA VAL A 107 -12.53 12.78 -4.75
C VAL A 107 -12.48 13.51 -6.09
N ARG A 108 -11.58 14.48 -6.21
CA ARG A 108 -11.41 15.22 -7.46
C ARG A 108 -10.71 14.39 -8.55
N GLY A 109 -9.73 13.58 -8.21
CA GLY A 109 -8.98 12.73 -9.15
C GLY A 109 -9.84 11.63 -9.75
N VAL A 110 -10.71 10.98 -8.97
CA VAL A 110 -11.59 9.92 -9.47
C VAL A 110 -12.66 10.41 -10.45
N VAL A 111 -12.85 11.74 -10.57
CA VAL A 111 -13.68 12.34 -11.63
C VAL A 111 -13.13 12.00 -13.02
N LEU A 112 -11.80 11.91 -13.17
CA LEU A 112 -11.17 11.52 -14.44
C LEU A 112 -11.65 10.14 -14.88
N VAL A 113 -11.59 9.15 -13.98
CA VAL A 113 -12.01 7.77 -14.24
C VAL A 113 -13.46 7.71 -14.70
N ARG A 114 -14.34 8.35 -13.93
CA ARG A 114 -15.77 8.38 -14.25
C ARG A 114 -16.03 9.06 -15.59
N ASN A 115 -15.33 10.16 -15.88
CA ASN A 115 -15.54 10.87 -17.15
C ASN A 115 -14.99 10.09 -18.34
N ALA A 116 -13.89 9.36 -18.19
CA ALA A 116 -13.38 8.46 -19.22
C ALA A 116 -14.43 7.41 -19.60
N GLU A 117 -15.03 6.77 -18.60
CA GLU A 117 -16.07 5.76 -18.82
C GLU A 117 -17.33 6.33 -19.50
N ILE A 118 -17.80 7.51 -19.04
CA ILE A 118 -19.06 8.10 -19.51
C ILE A 118 -18.91 8.86 -20.83
N HIS A 119 -17.76 9.49 -21.10
CA HIS A 119 -17.58 10.41 -22.22
C HIS A 119 -16.61 9.91 -23.29
N ALA A 120 -15.59 9.14 -22.91
CA ALA A 120 -14.67 8.51 -23.86
C ALA A 120 -15.07 7.07 -24.20
N HIS A 121 -15.95 6.45 -23.41
CA HIS A 121 -16.31 5.02 -23.52
C HIS A 121 -15.08 4.10 -23.42
N THR A 122 -14.03 4.57 -22.75
CA THR A 122 -12.81 3.82 -22.48
C THR A 122 -12.80 3.48 -20.99
N PRO A 123 -13.17 2.25 -20.58
CA PRO A 123 -13.00 1.83 -19.20
C PRO A 123 -11.51 1.84 -18.85
N ILE A 124 -11.18 2.34 -17.65
CA ILE A 124 -9.81 2.24 -17.13
C ILE A 124 -9.70 0.86 -16.49
N GLU A 125 -8.99 -0.03 -17.17
CA GLU A 125 -8.62 -1.32 -16.61
C GLU A 125 -7.80 -1.13 -15.32
N MET A 126 -7.81 -2.15 -14.46
CA MET A 126 -7.10 -2.13 -13.19
C MET A 126 -6.00 -3.18 -13.24
N GLY A 127 -4.78 -2.77 -12.91
CA GLY A 127 -3.72 -3.72 -12.58
C GLY A 127 -3.97 -4.34 -11.22
N SER A 128 -3.14 -5.31 -10.83
CA SER A 128 -3.02 -5.72 -9.43
C SER A 128 -1.56 -6.02 -9.15
N PRO A 129 -0.86 -5.22 -8.33
CA PRO A 129 0.52 -5.47 -7.98
C PRO A 129 0.65 -6.62 -6.96
N ARG A 130 -0.46 -7.06 -6.36
CA ARG A 130 -0.48 -7.97 -5.23
C ARG A 130 -1.58 -9.01 -5.36
N LEU A 131 -1.20 -10.25 -5.10
CA LEU A 131 -2.05 -11.43 -5.10
C LEU A 131 -1.70 -12.24 -3.86
N VAL A 132 -2.70 -12.63 -3.08
CA VAL A 132 -2.49 -13.37 -1.82
C VAL A 132 -3.29 -14.66 -1.86
N SER A 133 -2.63 -15.78 -1.57
CA SER A 133 -3.28 -17.09 -1.48
C SER A 133 -3.95 -17.28 -0.12
N GLY A 134 -4.87 -18.24 -0.04
CA GLY A 134 -5.46 -18.68 1.24
C GLY A 134 -6.89 -18.20 1.47
N PHE A 135 -7.58 -17.69 0.45
CA PHE A 135 -9.03 -17.53 0.51
C PHE A 135 -9.73 -18.83 0.08
N GLY A 136 -10.32 -19.56 1.03
CA GLY A 136 -10.84 -20.90 0.74
C GLY A 136 -9.73 -21.91 0.40
N LYS A 137 -10.07 -23.05 -0.21
CA LYS A 137 -9.09 -24.12 -0.49
C LYS A 137 -8.14 -23.79 -1.64
N ASP A 138 -8.55 -22.96 -2.60
CA ASP A 138 -7.80 -22.67 -3.84
C ASP A 138 -8.00 -21.23 -4.36
N GLY A 139 -8.58 -20.33 -3.56
CA GLY A 139 -8.95 -18.98 -3.99
C GLY A 139 -7.86 -17.94 -3.74
N TRP A 140 -7.87 -16.92 -4.57
CA TRP A 140 -6.96 -15.79 -4.51
C TRP A 140 -7.66 -14.52 -4.04
N ARG A 141 -6.94 -13.71 -3.27
CA ARG A 141 -7.31 -12.34 -2.93
C ARG A 141 -6.53 -11.39 -3.84
N VAL A 142 -7.22 -10.63 -4.67
CA VAL A 142 -6.61 -9.61 -5.55
C VAL A 142 -6.68 -8.23 -4.90
N PHE A 143 -5.71 -7.38 -5.20
CA PHE A 143 -5.66 -6.00 -4.71
C PHE A 143 -5.56 -5.03 -5.91
N PRO A 144 -6.69 -4.74 -6.57
CA PRO A 144 -6.71 -3.92 -7.77
C PRO A 144 -6.13 -2.53 -7.50
N GLN A 145 -5.34 -2.04 -8.44
CA GLN A 145 -4.62 -0.78 -8.39
C GLN A 145 -4.95 0.03 -9.64
N TRP A 146 -5.13 1.34 -9.44
CA TRP A 146 -5.21 2.27 -10.55
C TRP A 146 -3.89 2.33 -11.30
N HIS A 147 -3.94 2.32 -12.63
CA HIS A 147 -2.75 2.59 -13.44
C HIS A 147 -2.14 3.95 -13.11
N GLU A 148 -0.82 4.07 -13.27
CA GLU A 148 -0.18 5.37 -13.23
C GLU A 148 -0.71 6.24 -14.37
N TYR A 149 -0.71 7.56 -14.19
CA TYR A 149 -1.25 8.48 -15.21
C TYR A 149 -0.61 8.28 -16.58
N GLY A 150 0.70 7.99 -16.61
CA GLY A 150 1.46 7.74 -17.85
C GLY A 150 1.10 6.44 -18.56
N ASP A 151 0.44 5.51 -17.87
CA ASP A 151 0.03 4.22 -18.38
C ASP A 151 -1.45 4.21 -18.83
N LEU A 152 -2.18 5.30 -18.61
CA LEU A 152 -3.56 5.43 -19.07
C LEU A 152 -3.66 5.43 -20.60
N PRO A 153 -4.78 5.01 -21.20
CA PRO A 153 -5.02 5.18 -22.62
C PRO A 153 -4.78 6.63 -23.11
N PRO A 154 -4.12 6.86 -24.27
CA PRO A 154 -3.77 8.19 -24.75
C PRO A 154 -4.94 9.17 -24.87
N GLU A 155 -6.14 8.66 -25.17
CA GLU A 155 -7.38 9.44 -25.26
C GLU A 155 -7.83 10.00 -23.90
N ILE A 156 -7.47 9.34 -22.80
CA ILE A 156 -7.69 9.80 -21.43
C ILE A 156 -6.57 10.77 -21.04
N GLN A 157 -5.30 10.48 -21.37
CA GLN A 157 -4.18 11.33 -20.96
C GLN A 157 -4.20 12.75 -21.55
N LYS A 158 -4.74 12.93 -22.77
CA LYS A 158 -4.49 14.13 -23.58
C LYS A 158 -5.60 15.16 -23.59
N GLY A 159 -6.64 15.03 -22.76
CA GLY A 159 -7.73 16.01 -22.84
C GLY A 159 -8.28 16.11 -24.26
N GLY A 160 -8.51 14.96 -24.91
CA GLY A 160 -8.86 14.91 -26.33
C GLY A 160 -10.06 15.80 -26.67
N ALA A 161 -10.37 15.97 -27.96
CA ALA A 161 -11.47 16.86 -28.38
C ALA A 161 -12.85 16.55 -27.75
N GLN A 162 -13.01 15.37 -27.14
CA GLN A 162 -14.20 14.92 -26.42
C GLN A 162 -14.02 14.89 -24.89
N ASP A 163 -12.82 15.14 -24.36
CA ASP A 163 -12.58 15.15 -22.93
C ASP A 163 -13.16 16.42 -22.29
N LYS A 164 -14.21 16.22 -21.50
CA LYS A 164 -14.85 17.27 -20.71
C LYS A 164 -14.27 17.37 -19.30
N THR A 165 -13.18 16.66 -19.03
CA THR A 165 -12.53 16.65 -17.73
C THR A 165 -11.68 17.90 -17.56
N ALA A 166 -11.96 18.63 -16.48
CA ALA A 166 -11.19 19.82 -16.17
C ALA A 166 -9.72 19.45 -15.87
N PRO A 167 -8.74 20.28 -16.27
CA PRO A 167 -7.31 20.00 -16.07
C PRO A 167 -6.94 19.61 -14.64
N GLY A 168 -7.55 20.25 -13.64
CA GLY A 168 -7.29 19.92 -12.24
C GLY A 168 -7.63 18.49 -11.83
N ALA A 169 -8.55 17.80 -12.51
CA ALA A 169 -8.82 16.39 -12.23
C ALA A 169 -7.72 15.45 -12.77
N HIS A 170 -7.05 15.82 -13.86
CA HIS A 170 -5.87 15.10 -14.37
C HIS A 170 -4.70 15.21 -13.39
N ASP A 171 -4.44 16.42 -12.89
CA ASP A 171 -3.39 16.64 -11.89
C ASP A 171 -3.70 15.89 -10.58
N ARG A 172 -4.96 15.90 -10.15
CA ARG A 172 -5.40 15.14 -8.97
C ARG A 172 -5.37 13.63 -9.14
N TYR A 173 -5.60 13.15 -10.35
CA TYR A 173 -5.42 11.73 -10.63
C TYR A 173 -3.93 11.37 -10.47
N ARG A 174 -3.04 12.14 -11.09
CA ARG A 174 -1.60 11.91 -11.06
C ARG A 174 -1.02 11.93 -9.64
N ASP A 175 -1.44 12.87 -8.79
CA ASP A 175 -0.88 13.03 -7.45
C ASP A 175 -1.54 12.16 -6.36
N SER A 176 -2.80 11.76 -6.56
CA SER A 176 -3.62 11.20 -5.48
C SER A 176 -4.39 9.91 -5.82
N VAL A 177 -4.42 9.47 -7.08
CA VAL A 177 -5.19 8.27 -7.49
C VAL A 177 -4.32 7.25 -8.22
N GLY A 178 -3.51 7.67 -9.18
CA GLY A 178 -2.61 6.80 -9.94
C GLY A 178 -1.69 6.00 -9.01
N GLY A 179 -1.50 4.73 -9.31
CA GLY A 179 -0.67 3.82 -8.50
C GLY A 179 -1.26 3.48 -7.13
N ARG A 180 -2.47 3.90 -6.78
CA ARG A 180 -3.11 3.56 -5.49
C ARG A 180 -4.07 2.39 -5.61
N LEU A 181 -4.24 1.66 -4.52
CA LEU A 181 -5.23 0.59 -4.45
C LEU A 181 -6.64 1.18 -4.60
N VAL A 182 -7.44 0.55 -5.46
CA VAL A 182 -8.80 0.99 -5.78
C VAL A 182 -9.64 1.11 -4.51
N ILE A 183 -9.56 0.11 -3.64
CA ILE A 183 -10.32 0.12 -2.39
C ILE A 183 -9.90 1.27 -1.48
N GLU A 184 -8.61 1.57 -1.34
CA GLU A 184 -8.12 2.64 -0.45
C GLU A 184 -8.50 4.03 -0.98
N THR A 185 -8.50 4.20 -2.30
CA THR A 185 -9.03 5.39 -2.96
C THR A 185 -10.52 5.57 -2.63
N LEU A 186 -11.32 4.51 -2.70
CA LEU A 186 -12.74 4.55 -2.34
C LEU A 186 -12.96 4.79 -0.83
N MET A 187 -12.10 4.25 0.03
CA MET A 187 -12.10 4.52 1.48
C MET A 187 -11.85 6.00 1.77
N ALA A 188 -10.88 6.62 1.07
CA ALA A 188 -10.61 8.05 1.18
C ALA A 188 -11.83 8.89 0.74
N VAL A 189 -12.53 8.49 -0.33
CA VAL A 189 -13.77 9.13 -0.76
C VAL A 189 -14.86 9.05 0.32
N VAL A 190 -15.06 7.87 0.93
CA VAL A 190 -16.01 7.71 2.05
C VAL A 190 -15.61 8.59 3.23
N ARG A 191 -14.33 8.58 3.64
CA ARG A 191 -13.80 9.41 4.73
C ARG A 191 -13.98 10.90 4.48
N PHE A 192 -13.73 11.37 3.25
CA PHE A 192 -13.93 12.77 2.89
C PHE A 192 -15.38 13.21 3.11
N PHE A 193 -16.33 12.46 2.55
CA PHE A 193 -17.75 12.78 2.65
C PHE A 193 -18.25 12.63 4.09
N ASP A 194 -17.79 11.63 4.82
CA ASP A 194 -18.09 11.46 6.23
C ASP A 194 -17.66 12.67 7.07
N ARG A 195 -16.46 13.24 6.81
CA ARG A 195 -16.02 14.49 7.46
C ARG A 195 -16.82 15.71 7.01
N CYS A 196 -17.30 15.74 5.76
CA CYS A 196 -18.11 16.83 5.24
C CYS A 196 -19.43 16.95 6.00
N ASP A 197 -20.19 15.86 6.16
CA ASP A 197 -21.38 15.84 7.00
C ASP A 197 -21.60 14.45 7.62
N PRO A 198 -21.08 14.20 8.84
CA PRO A 198 -21.14 12.91 9.54
C PRO A 198 -22.57 12.40 9.77
N SER A 199 -23.54 13.30 9.74
CA SER A 199 -24.95 13.00 9.99
C SER A 199 -25.70 12.50 8.74
N LEU A 200 -25.06 12.56 7.56
CA LEU A 200 -25.55 11.93 6.33
C LEU A 200 -25.13 10.46 6.23
N THR A 201 -23.99 10.12 6.83
CA THR A 201 -23.47 8.75 6.90
C THR A 201 -24.34 7.89 7.81
N ARG A 202 -24.69 6.70 7.33
CA ARG A 202 -25.45 5.73 8.12
C ARG A 202 -24.52 5.13 9.18
N ARG A 203 -24.97 5.07 10.43
CA ARG A 203 -24.20 4.50 11.55
C ARG A 203 -24.83 3.21 12.05
N ALA A 204 -23.98 2.30 12.52
CA ALA A 204 -24.39 1.13 13.29
C ALA A 204 -24.69 1.51 14.76
N ASP A 205 -25.18 0.55 15.55
CA ASP A 205 -25.57 0.76 16.95
C ASP A 205 -24.40 1.17 17.86
N ASP A 206 -23.17 0.82 17.46
CA ASP A 206 -21.93 1.21 18.16
C ASP A 206 -21.39 2.59 17.74
N GLY A 207 -22.08 3.28 16.84
CA GLY A 207 -21.70 4.58 16.30
C GLY A 207 -20.76 4.51 15.09
N ASP A 208 -20.31 3.32 14.69
CA ASP A 208 -19.40 3.17 13.55
C ASP A 208 -20.13 3.37 12.21
N ILE A 209 -19.41 3.56 11.10
CA ILE A 209 -20.03 3.63 9.77
C ILE A 209 -20.66 2.27 9.47
N GLU A 210 -21.97 2.27 9.18
CA GLU A 210 -22.67 1.02 8.87
C GLU A 210 -22.03 0.36 7.65
N GLY A 211 -21.70 -0.92 7.82
CA GLY A 211 -21.06 -1.70 6.76
C GLY A 211 -19.54 -1.72 6.81
N PHE A 212 -18.92 -1.07 7.80
CA PHE A 212 -17.51 -1.19 8.11
C PHE A 212 -17.31 -1.70 9.56
N PRO A 213 -16.15 -2.32 9.89
CA PRO A 213 -15.11 -2.73 8.96
C PRO A 213 -15.62 -3.77 7.95
N LEU A 214 -15.06 -3.74 6.74
CA LEU A 214 -15.33 -4.73 5.72
C LEU A 214 -14.98 -6.13 6.22
N VAL A 215 -15.60 -7.15 5.62
CA VAL A 215 -15.34 -8.56 5.97
C VAL A 215 -13.86 -8.90 5.78
N ALA A 216 -13.25 -9.59 6.74
CA ALA A 216 -11.88 -10.07 6.61
C ALA A 216 -11.85 -11.29 5.68
N PHE A 217 -10.89 -11.32 4.74
CA PHE A 217 -10.71 -12.47 3.85
C PHE A 217 -9.41 -13.23 4.10
N ILE A 218 -8.38 -12.56 4.63
CA ILE A 218 -7.08 -13.16 4.94
C ILE A 218 -6.66 -12.75 6.35
N GLU A 219 -6.04 -13.69 7.09
CA GLU A 219 -5.61 -13.47 8.48
C GLU A 219 -4.12 -13.11 8.61
N HIS A 220 -3.32 -13.44 7.60
CA HIS A 220 -1.86 -13.36 7.67
C HIS A 220 -1.26 -12.13 6.98
N GLU A 221 -2.09 -11.27 6.38
CA GLU A 221 -1.66 -9.97 5.86
C GLU A 221 -2.65 -8.86 6.25
N TYR A 222 -2.18 -7.61 6.11
CA TYR A 222 -3.01 -6.44 6.38
C TYR A 222 -3.97 -6.11 5.22
N GLU A 223 -5.19 -5.78 5.63
CA GLU A 223 -6.30 -5.33 4.79
C GLU A 223 -6.86 -4.02 5.37
N CYS A 224 -6.84 -2.92 4.59
CA CYS A 224 -7.50 -1.68 4.98
C CYS A 224 -9.02 -1.84 4.83
N ARG A 225 -9.68 -2.27 5.92
CA ARG A 225 -11.12 -2.61 5.94
C ARG A 225 -11.99 -1.48 6.45
N HIS A 226 -11.43 -0.33 6.82
CA HIS A 226 -12.20 0.78 7.38
C HIS A 226 -11.65 2.12 6.87
N PRO A 227 -12.49 3.13 6.54
CA PRO A 227 -12.03 4.44 6.05
C PRO A 227 -11.03 5.17 6.95
N TYR A 228 -11.10 4.90 8.26
CA TYR A 228 -10.26 5.50 9.30
C TYR A 228 -9.13 4.57 9.80
N TRP A 229 -8.90 3.45 9.14
CA TRP A 229 -7.70 2.64 9.37
C TRP A 229 -6.55 3.11 8.47
N PRO A 230 -5.29 2.83 8.84
CA PRO A 230 -4.16 3.18 7.99
C PRO A 230 -4.28 2.50 6.61
N THR A 231 -3.80 3.16 5.57
CA THR A 231 -3.58 2.53 4.26
C THR A 231 -2.52 1.44 4.38
N TRP A 232 -2.43 0.57 3.38
CA TRP A 232 -1.37 -0.43 3.28
C TRP A 232 0.01 0.23 3.36
N ALA A 233 0.21 1.35 2.66
CA ALA A 233 1.49 2.07 2.69
C ALA A 233 1.83 2.57 4.11
N GLU A 234 0.90 3.25 4.77
CA GLU A 234 1.10 3.75 6.15
C GLU A 234 1.32 2.62 7.15
N PHE A 235 0.54 1.54 7.06
CA PHE A 235 0.68 0.38 7.95
C PHE A 235 2.00 -0.37 7.69
N ASN A 236 2.39 -0.49 6.43
CA ASN A 236 3.64 -1.11 6.01
C ASN A 236 4.85 -0.32 6.53
N GLU A 237 4.83 1.01 6.42
CA GLU A 237 5.86 1.89 6.99
C GLU A 237 5.97 1.73 8.52
N GLN A 238 4.84 1.80 9.24
CA GLN A 238 4.81 1.60 10.69
C GLN A 238 5.36 0.22 11.12
N LEU A 239 5.06 -0.82 10.34
CA LEU A 239 5.59 -2.15 10.61
C LEU A 239 7.07 -2.27 10.27
N LEU A 240 7.54 -1.67 9.17
CA LEU A 240 8.95 -1.66 8.81
C LEU A 240 9.78 -1.00 9.89
N ASP A 241 9.37 0.18 10.37
CA ASP A 241 10.03 0.89 11.48
C ASP A 241 10.12 0.02 12.73
N ARG A 242 9.09 -0.78 12.99
CA ARG A 242 9.10 -1.73 14.11
C ARG A 242 10.07 -2.89 13.86
N TRP A 243 10.17 -3.41 12.65
CA TRP A 243 11.02 -4.56 12.33
C TRP A 243 12.49 -4.19 12.19
N THR A 244 12.82 -2.94 11.81
CA THR A 244 14.20 -2.44 11.75
C THR A 244 14.82 -2.29 13.14
N ILE A 245 14.02 -1.94 14.16
CA ILE A 245 14.49 -1.86 15.56
C ILE A 245 14.48 -3.20 16.31
N MET A 246 14.07 -4.29 15.67
CA MET A 246 14.08 -5.60 16.31
C MET A 246 15.30 -6.38 15.85
N ALA A 247 16.08 -6.89 16.80
CA ALA A 247 17.20 -7.77 16.48
C ALA A 247 16.72 -8.98 15.66
N PRO A 248 17.56 -9.55 14.77
CA PRO A 248 17.22 -10.76 14.03
C PRO A 248 16.96 -11.96 14.96
N THR A 249 16.33 -13.02 14.45
CA THR A 249 16.36 -14.33 15.11
C THR A 249 17.52 -15.18 14.60
N GLY A 250 17.83 -16.26 15.31
CA GLY A 250 18.95 -17.14 15.02
C GLY A 250 20.08 -17.02 16.04
N ARG A 251 21.11 -17.85 15.87
CA ARG A 251 22.31 -17.89 16.70
C ARG A 251 23.33 -16.83 16.31
N GLY A 252 23.26 -16.35 15.08
CA GLY A 252 24.09 -15.30 14.53
C GLY A 252 23.97 -15.23 13.01
N ARG A 253 24.64 -14.25 12.43
CA ARG A 253 24.68 -14.04 10.98
C ARG A 253 26.12 -14.04 10.48
N GLN A 254 26.32 -14.56 9.27
CA GLN A 254 27.61 -14.58 8.60
C GLN A 254 27.55 -13.87 7.27
N ILE A 255 28.26 -12.76 7.16
CA ILE A 255 28.40 -11.95 5.95
C ILE A 255 29.36 -12.65 4.99
N ARG A 256 28.96 -12.71 3.72
CA ARG A 256 29.71 -13.37 2.62
C ARG A 256 30.00 -12.43 1.47
N ARG A 257 29.13 -11.44 1.23
CA ARG A 257 29.23 -10.54 0.08
C ARG A 257 28.72 -9.16 0.44
N ALA A 258 29.29 -8.15 -0.21
CA ALA A 258 28.83 -6.77 -0.16
C ALA A 258 28.46 -6.31 -1.58
N VAL A 259 27.32 -5.64 -1.72
CA VAL A 259 26.80 -5.11 -2.99
C VAL A 259 26.53 -3.62 -2.82
N ARG A 260 26.94 -2.78 -3.78
CA ARG A 260 26.64 -1.35 -3.76
C ARG A 260 25.35 -1.06 -4.53
N ALA A 261 24.46 -0.30 -3.92
CA ALA A 261 23.15 0.04 -4.48
C ALA A 261 22.75 1.48 -4.09
N ASP A 262 22.66 2.39 -5.05
CA ASP A 262 22.17 3.77 -4.83
C ASP A 262 22.81 4.49 -3.62
N GLY A 263 24.13 4.34 -3.43
CA GLY A 263 24.87 4.93 -2.31
C GLY A 263 24.80 4.12 -1.00
N THR A 264 24.00 3.06 -0.93
CA THR A 264 23.92 2.11 0.18
C THR A 264 24.81 0.90 -0.10
N THR A 265 25.45 0.36 0.94
CA THR A 265 26.09 -0.97 0.87
C THR A 265 25.16 -2.00 1.48
N LEU A 266 24.81 -3.01 0.70
CA LEU A 266 24.01 -4.15 1.13
C LEU A 266 24.95 -5.31 1.48
N LEU A 267 24.71 -5.95 2.61
CA LEU A 267 25.47 -7.08 3.10
C LEU A 267 24.63 -8.35 2.97
N VAL A 268 25.19 -9.33 2.30
CA VAL A 268 24.52 -10.60 1.97
C VAL A 268 25.21 -11.73 2.70
N GLY A 269 24.43 -12.67 3.21
CA GLY A 269 24.99 -13.77 3.97
C GLY A 269 23.95 -14.78 4.43
N TRP A 270 24.26 -15.45 5.54
CA TRP A 270 23.43 -16.52 6.12
C TRP A 270 23.12 -16.24 7.58
N THR A 271 21.87 -16.50 7.97
CA THR A 271 21.43 -16.57 9.36
C THR A 271 21.52 -18.03 9.80
N ASP A 272 22.25 -18.30 10.88
CA ASP A 272 22.31 -19.63 11.51
C ASP A 272 21.07 -19.85 12.39
N LEU A 273 20.19 -20.76 11.97
CA LEU A 273 18.99 -21.15 12.72
C LEU A 273 19.20 -22.47 13.50
N GLY A 274 20.43 -22.98 13.52
CA GLY A 274 20.88 -24.15 14.27
C GLY A 274 20.82 -25.46 13.48
N PHE A 275 19.71 -25.74 12.80
CA PHE A 275 19.54 -26.97 11.99
C PHE A 275 19.67 -26.71 10.48
N HIS A 276 19.47 -25.47 10.07
CA HIS A 276 19.59 -25.00 8.70
C HIS A 276 20.04 -23.54 8.70
N ASN A 277 20.48 -23.07 7.55
CA ASN A 277 20.81 -21.68 7.34
C ASN A 277 19.77 -21.04 6.43
N GLN A 278 19.55 -19.74 6.60
CA GLN A 278 18.69 -18.96 5.71
C GLN A 278 19.40 -17.71 5.23
N SER A 279 19.30 -17.43 3.94
CA SER A 279 19.93 -16.26 3.34
C SER A 279 19.40 -14.95 3.93
N PHE A 280 20.29 -14.01 4.25
CA PHE A 280 19.94 -12.64 4.63
C PHE A 280 20.53 -11.59 3.68
N LEU A 281 19.91 -10.41 3.64
CA LEU A 281 20.27 -9.23 2.86
C LEU A 281 19.78 -7.98 3.59
N ASP A 282 20.70 -7.20 4.17
CA ASP A 282 20.38 -5.98 4.92
C ASP A 282 21.36 -4.85 4.54
N SER A 283 21.02 -3.60 4.84
CA SER A 283 21.97 -2.48 4.68
C SER A 283 23.09 -2.56 5.72
N ALA A 284 24.26 -2.00 5.40
CA ALA A 284 25.37 -1.90 6.34
C ALA A 284 24.98 -1.13 7.60
N GLU A 285 24.15 -0.09 7.48
CA GLU A 285 23.60 0.66 8.61
C GLU A 285 22.75 -0.23 9.53
N GLN A 286 21.88 -1.06 8.95
CA GLN A 286 21.05 -1.98 9.75
C GLN A 286 21.91 -3.04 10.45
N VAL A 287 22.94 -3.57 9.78
CA VAL A 287 23.88 -4.52 10.39
C VAL A 287 24.68 -3.85 11.51
N ALA A 288 25.12 -2.61 11.34
CA ALA A 288 25.81 -1.85 12.39
C ALA A 288 24.91 -1.65 13.62
N TRP A 289 23.64 -1.34 13.39
CA TRP A 289 22.64 -1.23 14.46
C TRP A 289 22.45 -2.55 15.21
N ASP A 290 22.37 -3.67 14.50
CA ASP A 290 22.22 -4.99 15.10
C ASP A 290 23.43 -5.40 15.95
N VAL A 291 24.64 -5.14 15.43
CA VAL A 291 25.92 -5.41 16.11
C VAL A 291 26.03 -4.54 17.36
N ALA A 292 25.68 -3.25 17.28
CA ALA A 292 25.59 -2.36 18.44
C ALA A 292 24.57 -2.85 19.48
N GLY A 293 23.46 -3.44 19.01
CA GLY A 293 22.45 -4.10 19.84
C GLY A 293 22.87 -5.45 20.43
N GLY A 294 24.08 -5.93 20.12
CA GLY A 294 24.66 -7.16 20.66
C GLY A 294 24.30 -8.44 19.89
N PHE A 295 23.68 -8.34 18.72
CA PHE A 295 23.43 -9.52 17.90
C PHE A 295 24.73 -9.95 17.18
N PRO A 296 25.12 -11.24 17.24
CA PRO A 296 26.41 -11.67 16.74
C PRO A 296 26.45 -11.74 15.20
N TYR A 297 27.42 -11.03 14.62
CA TYR A 297 27.78 -11.12 13.21
C TYR A 297 29.22 -11.61 13.05
N THR A 298 29.44 -12.39 12.00
CA THR A 298 30.77 -12.79 11.52
C THR A 298 30.89 -12.47 10.04
N ALA A 299 32.11 -12.38 9.52
CA ALA A 299 32.36 -12.29 8.09
C ALA A 299 33.41 -13.33 7.68
N ALA A 300 33.20 -13.95 6.52
CA ALA A 300 34.20 -14.82 5.92
C ALA A 300 35.09 -13.98 4.99
N THR A 301 36.40 -13.99 5.20
CA THR A 301 37.38 -13.36 4.31
C THR A 301 37.70 -14.29 3.15
N LYS A 302 38.19 -13.75 2.03
CA LYS A 302 38.65 -14.55 0.87
C LYS A 302 39.75 -15.56 1.22
N ALA A 303 40.51 -15.32 2.28
CA ALA A 303 41.49 -16.26 2.81
C ALA A 303 40.86 -17.47 3.55
N GLY A 304 39.53 -17.46 3.74
CA GLY A 304 38.77 -18.50 4.43
C GLY A 304 38.66 -18.29 5.94
N GLU A 305 39.15 -17.17 6.47
CA GLU A 305 39.05 -16.83 7.88
C GLU A 305 37.63 -16.37 8.21
N ILE A 306 37.10 -16.79 9.35
CA ILE A 306 35.81 -16.33 9.87
C ILE A 306 36.11 -15.48 11.10
N LEU A 307 35.85 -14.18 11.00
CA LEU A 307 36.15 -13.21 12.04
C LEU A 307 34.86 -12.57 12.54
N GLN A 308 34.85 -12.18 13.82
CA GLN A 308 33.73 -11.48 14.42
C GLN A 308 33.65 -10.05 13.86
N VAL A 309 32.44 -9.61 13.53
CA VAL A 309 32.16 -8.24 13.12
C VAL A 309 31.83 -7.43 14.36
N THR A 310 32.48 -6.28 14.49
CA THR A 310 32.24 -5.30 15.54
C THR A 310 31.81 -3.97 14.92
N VAL A 311 31.41 -3.01 15.76
CA VAL A 311 31.06 -1.66 15.32
C VAL A 311 31.91 -0.66 16.11
N ASP A 312 32.53 0.29 15.40
CA ASP A 312 33.25 1.42 15.98
C ASP A 312 32.86 2.69 15.23
N ALA A 313 32.40 3.72 15.96
CA ALA A 313 31.88 4.96 15.40
C ALA A 313 30.92 4.76 14.20
N GLU A 314 29.98 3.81 14.34
CA GLU A 314 28.99 3.42 13.30
C GLU A 314 29.58 2.71 12.07
N ILE A 315 30.89 2.44 12.06
CA ILE A 315 31.58 1.71 11.01
C ILE A 315 31.67 0.23 11.40
N LEU A 316 31.28 -0.66 10.49
CA LEU A 316 31.47 -2.10 10.66
C LEU A 316 32.95 -2.45 10.52
N MET A 317 33.48 -3.15 11.52
CA MET A 317 34.90 -3.52 11.62
C MET A 317 35.07 -5.04 11.61
N LEU A 318 36.17 -5.51 11.03
CA LEU A 318 36.63 -6.89 11.08
C LEU A 318 38.04 -6.92 11.68
N GLY A 319 38.12 -7.10 13.00
CA GLY A 319 39.34 -6.78 13.75
C GLY A 319 39.58 -5.27 13.72
N ASP A 320 40.74 -4.85 13.22
CA ASP A 320 41.14 -3.42 13.16
C ASP A 320 40.86 -2.78 11.78
N MET A 321 40.26 -3.51 10.83
CA MET A 321 39.99 -3.02 9.48
C MET A 321 38.50 -2.76 9.24
N PRO A 322 38.13 -1.67 8.55
CA PRO A 322 36.76 -1.47 8.10
C PRO A 322 36.31 -2.62 7.18
N LEU A 323 35.12 -3.17 7.43
CA LEU A 323 34.57 -4.29 6.65
C LEU A 323 34.48 -3.96 5.16
N ALA A 324 34.24 -2.69 4.82
CA ALA A 324 34.18 -2.21 3.44
C ALA A 324 35.51 -2.30 2.67
N GLU A 325 36.64 -2.44 3.38
CA GLU A 325 37.98 -2.60 2.82
C GLU A 325 38.43 -4.07 2.75
N VAL A 326 37.62 -5.00 3.29
CA VAL A 326 37.95 -6.42 3.33
C VAL A 326 37.39 -7.12 2.09
N GLU A 327 38.24 -7.89 1.39
CA GLU A 327 37.78 -8.83 0.38
C GLU A 327 37.08 -10.03 1.05
N LEU A 328 35.75 -10.08 0.91
CA LEU A 328 34.93 -11.15 1.45
C LEU A 328 35.00 -12.43 0.61
N ALA A 329 34.80 -13.56 1.28
CA ALA A 329 34.73 -14.87 0.65
C ALA A 329 33.38 -15.04 -0.05
N ASP A 330 33.39 -14.99 -1.37
CA ASP A 330 32.28 -15.43 -2.21
C ASP A 330 32.25 -16.98 -2.22
N THR A 331 32.00 -17.57 -1.06
CA THR A 331 32.08 -19.04 -0.91
C THR A 331 30.83 -19.67 -1.51
N ALA A 332 31.01 -20.23 -2.71
CA ALA A 332 30.16 -21.28 -3.26
C ALA A 332 30.30 -22.58 -2.43
N THR A 333 29.76 -22.59 -1.21
CA THR A 333 29.52 -23.86 -0.51
C THR A 333 28.32 -24.55 -1.15
N ALA A 334 28.54 -25.78 -1.62
CA ALA A 334 27.62 -26.59 -2.41
C ALA A 334 26.19 -26.63 -1.86
N GLY A 335 25.27 -26.03 -2.62
CA GLY A 335 23.84 -25.97 -2.41
C GLY A 335 23.32 -24.76 -3.17
N ALA A 336 22.50 -24.96 -4.20
CA ALA A 336 21.95 -23.87 -5.00
C ALA A 336 21.13 -22.94 -4.07
N ASP A 337 21.67 -21.77 -3.77
CA ASP A 337 21.06 -20.85 -2.80
C ASP A 337 21.36 -19.37 -3.13
N LEU A 338 20.49 -18.48 -2.64
CA LEU A 338 20.34 -17.06 -3.02
C LEU A 338 21.63 -16.22 -3.06
N VAL A 339 22.65 -16.61 -2.30
CA VAL A 339 23.89 -15.83 -2.08
C VAL A 339 24.86 -15.94 -3.28
N THR A 340 24.86 -17.05 -4.01
CA THR A 340 25.93 -17.36 -4.98
C THR A 340 25.52 -17.26 -6.45
N GLU A 341 24.22 -17.28 -6.76
CA GLU A 341 23.73 -17.32 -8.16
C GLU A 341 23.02 -16.03 -8.63
N ARG A 342 22.70 -15.10 -7.71
CA ARG A 342 22.00 -13.87 -8.06
C ARG A 342 22.94 -12.74 -8.48
N SER A 343 22.54 -12.04 -9.54
CA SER A 343 23.21 -10.81 -9.97
C SER A 343 23.05 -9.70 -8.91
N ASP A 344 23.93 -8.70 -8.91
CA ASP A 344 23.78 -7.52 -8.04
C ASP A 344 22.42 -6.86 -8.24
N SER A 345 21.93 -6.75 -9.49
CA SER A 345 20.61 -6.20 -9.79
C SER A 345 19.47 -7.01 -9.18
N ASP A 346 19.57 -8.34 -9.14
CA ASP A 346 18.54 -9.19 -8.53
C ASP A 346 18.52 -9.04 -7.01
N LEU A 347 19.70 -8.89 -6.39
CA LEU A 347 19.81 -8.63 -4.96
C LEU A 347 19.23 -7.27 -4.59
N VAL A 348 19.54 -6.22 -5.37
CA VAL A 348 18.97 -4.88 -5.16
C VAL A 348 17.44 -4.90 -5.35
N SER A 349 16.95 -5.58 -6.37
CA SER A 349 15.50 -5.74 -6.60
C SER A 349 14.83 -6.49 -5.46
N TRP A 350 15.46 -7.55 -4.96
CA TRP A 350 14.96 -8.31 -3.82
C TRP A 350 14.92 -7.47 -2.54
N TRP A 351 15.99 -6.73 -2.23
CA TRP A 351 16.04 -5.82 -1.08
C TRP A 351 14.93 -4.75 -1.15
N LYS A 352 14.78 -4.10 -2.31
CA LYS A 352 13.69 -3.13 -2.54
C LYS A 352 12.31 -3.76 -2.35
N SER A 353 12.13 -5.01 -2.80
CA SER A 353 10.88 -5.76 -2.58
C SER A 353 10.59 -6.04 -1.10
N GLN A 354 11.63 -6.32 -0.30
CA GLN A 354 11.48 -6.53 1.14
C GLN A 354 11.10 -5.23 1.86
N LEU A 355 11.75 -4.12 1.53
CA LEU A 355 11.36 -2.80 2.05
C LEU A 355 9.98 -2.34 1.56
N GLY A 356 9.48 -2.88 0.45
CA GLY A 356 8.10 -2.65 0.02
C GLY A 356 7.05 -3.48 0.76
N ASN A 357 7.46 -4.45 1.59
CA ASN A 357 6.56 -5.35 2.31
C ASN A 357 7.13 -5.76 3.68
N ALA A 358 6.62 -5.12 4.74
CA ALA A 358 7.03 -5.31 6.12
C ALA A 358 6.90 -6.76 6.60
N PHE A 359 5.94 -7.53 6.11
CA PHE A 359 5.80 -8.94 6.46
C PHE A 359 6.94 -9.77 5.86
N ARG A 360 7.31 -9.52 4.59
CA ARG A 360 8.49 -10.13 3.97
C ARG A 360 9.77 -9.73 4.67
N TYR A 361 9.89 -8.45 5.06
CA TYR A 361 11.03 -7.98 5.84
C TYR A 361 11.09 -8.65 7.23
N ARG A 362 9.96 -8.81 7.91
CA ARG A 362 9.86 -9.58 9.17
C ARG A 362 10.32 -11.01 8.98
N ASP A 363 9.79 -11.74 7.99
CA ASP A 363 10.11 -13.15 7.78
C ASP A 363 11.58 -13.37 7.42
N HIS A 364 12.18 -12.38 6.76
CA HIS A 364 13.60 -12.35 6.49
C HIS A 364 14.46 -12.12 7.75
N ARG A 365 14.06 -11.17 8.61
CA ARG A 365 14.78 -10.86 9.85
C ARG A 365 14.56 -11.89 10.94
N ARG A 366 13.36 -12.43 11.00
CA ARG A 366 12.84 -13.24 12.08
C ARG A 366 12.10 -14.45 11.54
N PRO A 367 12.78 -15.33 10.78
CA PRO A 367 12.14 -16.53 10.25
C PRO A 367 11.59 -17.42 11.35
N ALA A 368 10.50 -18.12 11.03
CA ALA A 368 9.94 -19.15 11.89
C ALA A 368 10.97 -20.29 12.04
N ALA A 369 11.18 -20.74 13.27
CA ALA A 369 12.14 -21.78 13.62
C ALA A 369 11.65 -23.19 13.24
#